data_AF-A0A5E7ZTC9-F1
#
_entry.id   AF-A0A5E7ZTC9-F1
#
_cell.length_a   1.000
_cell.length_b   1.000
_cell.length_c   1.000
_cell.angle_alpha   90.00
_cell.angle_beta   90.00
_cell.angle_gamma   90.00
#
_symmetry.space_group_name_H-M   'P 1'
#
loop_
_entity.id
_entity.type
_entity.pdbx_description
1 polymer ?
#
loop_
_entity_poly.entity_id
_entity_poly.type
_entity_poly.pdbx_seq_one_letter_code
_entity_poly.pdbx_strand_id
1 'polypeptide(L)'
;MLQSQLARLPSTGFVLHFMDWARIELTKDQNGRYIFANPQSLAGPVLWGLPVVPTDVPEFEGEFLTGAFQSGAQLFDREDANVVVSTENADDFEKNMVTIRCEERVALAVKRPEAFVTGPFTPAAAAPVGG
;
A
#
# COMPACT_ATOMS: atom_id res chain seq x y z
N MET A 1 12.51 0.32 7.87
CA MET A 1 13.19 -0.90 8.34
C MET A 1 13.86 -0.69 9.70
N LEU A 2 15.00 0.02 9.79
CA LEU A 2 15.73 0.21 11.06
C LEU A 2 14.89 0.87 12.18
N GLN A 3 14.12 1.91 11.83
CA GLN A 3 13.26 2.61 12.81
C GLN A 3 12.19 1.70 13.43
N SER A 4 11.56 0.82 12.65
CA SER A 4 10.57 -0.14 13.13
C SER A 4 11.24 -1.21 14.03
N GLN A 5 12.44 -1.65 13.66
CA GLN A 5 13.22 -2.60 14.47
C GLN A 5 13.67 -2.01 15.82
N LEU A 6 13.97 -0.71 15.88
CA LEU A 6 14.23 0.00 17.15
C LEU A 6 12.99 0.03 18.06
N ALA A 7 11.78 0.05 17.49
CA ALA A 7 10.51 -0.09 18.22
C ALA A 7 10.19 -1.55 18.65
N ARG A 8 11.15 -2.48 18.45
CA ARG A 8 11.05 -3.92 18.70
C ARG A 8 9.92 -4.60 17.91
N LEU A 9 9.61 -4.08 16.73
CA LEU A 9 8.64 -4.65 15.81
C LEU A 9 9.31 -4.82 14.45
N PRO A 10 9.72 -6.03 14.05
CA PRO A 10 10.32 -6.23 12.74
C PRO A 10 9.27 -5.88 11.66
N SER A 11 9.68 -5.08 10.68
CA SER A 11 8.81 -4.77 9.53
C SER A 11 8.49 -6.05 8.77
N THR A 12 7.22 -6.22 8.39
CA THR A 12 6.76 -7.42 7.68
C THR A 12 6.54 -7.18 6.19
N GLY A 13 6.60 -5.93 5.73
CA GLY A 13 6.40 -5.60 4.33
C GLY A 13 6.49 -4.11 4.02
N PHE A 14 6.31 -3.81 2.74
CA PHE A 14 6.20 -2.45 2.22
C PHE A 14 4.90 -2.28 1.46
N VAL A 15 4.30 -1.09 1.55
CA VAL A 15 3.18 -0.67 0.69
C VAL A 15 3.65 0.55 -0.09
N LEU A 16 3.60 0.46 -1.42
CA LEU A 16 4.14 1.45 -2.36
C LEU A 16 3.16 1.67 -3.52
N HIS A 17 3.20 2.84 -4.15
CA HIS A 17 2.46 3.05 -5.39
C HIS A 17 3.06 2.24 -6.56
N PHE A 18 2.22 1.76 -7.48
CA PHE A 18 2.66 0.96 -8.65
C PHE A 18 3.75 1.65 -9.47
N MET A 19 3.66 2.98 -9.67
CA MET A 19 4.65 3.73 -10.44
C MET A 19 6.01 3.79 -9.75
N ASP A 20 6.03 3.93 -8.42
CA ASP A 20 7.27 4.01 -7.66
C ASP A 20 7.91 2.64 -7.51
N TRP A 21 7.10 1.58 -7.39
CA TRP A 21 7.60 0.23 -7.46
C TRP A 21 8.29 -0.06 -8.80
N ALA A 22 7.66 0.30 -9.93
CA ALA A 22 8.27 0.16 -11.24
C ALA A 22 9.57 0.96 -11.38
N ARG A 23 9.64 2.18 -10.82
CA ARG A 23 10.88 2.98 -10.80
C ARG A 23 12.00 2.26 -10.03
N ILE A 24 11.69 1.64 -8.89
CA ILE A 24 12.64 0.86 -8.09
C ILE A 24 13.11 -0.37 -8.87
N GLU A 25 12.20 -1.13 -9.48
CA GLU A 25 12.53 -2.31 -10.29
C GLU A 25 13.45 -1.96 -11.48
N LEU A 26 13.19 -0.82 -12.12
CA LEU A 26 13.94 -0.34 -13.27
C LEU A 26 15.23 0.41 -12.93
N THR A 27 15.61 0.50 -11.64
CA THR A 27 16.83 1.19 -11.23
C THR A 27 18.07 0.45 -11.75
N LYS A 28 18.97 1.21 -12.39
CA LYS A 28 20.22 0.71 -13.00
C LYS A 28 21.45 1.25 -12.27
N ASP A 29 22.52 0.48 -12.30
CA ASP A 29 23.86 0.94 -11.92
C ASP A 29 24.46 1.87 -12.98
N GLN A 30 25.62 2.46 -12.67
CA GLN A 30 26.36 3.34 -13.60
C GLN A 30 26.84 2.61 -14.87
N ASN A 31 26.82 1.27 -14.86
CA ASN A 31 27.23 0.39 -15.96
C ASN A 31 26.02 -0.13 -16.76
N GLY A 32 24.81 0.36 -16.48
CA GLY A 32 23.57 0.01 -17.20
C GLY A 32 22.93 -1.32 -16.82
N ARG A 33 23.42 -1.99 -15.77
CA ARG A 33 22.86 -3.25 -15.25
C ARG A 33 21.74 -2.95 -14.25
N TYR A 34 20.69 -3.75 -14.25
CA TYR A 34 19.62 -3.64 -13.26
C TYR A 34 20.11 -4.08 -11.87
N ILE A 35 19.75 -3.31 -10.84
CA ILE A 35 20.10 -3.63 -9.45
C ILE A 35 19.20 -4.75 -8.90
N PHE A 36 17.90 -4.71 -9.24
CA PHE A 36 16.89 -5.65 -8.73
C PHE A 36 16.31 -6.57 -9.81
N ALA A 37 16.14 -6.09 -11.04
CA ALA A 37 15.51 -6.87 -12.09
C ALA A 37 16.50 -7.83 -12.78
N ASN A 38 16.36 -9.13 -12.56
CA ASN A 38 16.86 -10.13 -13.50
C ASN A 38 15.68 -10.63 -14.34
N PRO A 39 15.61 -10.32 -15.65
CA PRO A 39 14.52 -10.76 -16.53
C PRO A 39 14.34 -12.29 -16.57
N GLN A 40 15.36 -13.06 -16.16
CA GLN A 40 15.30 -14.53 -16.13
C GLN A 40 14.73 -15.10 -14.84
N SER A 41 14.64 -14.32 -13.77
CA SER A 41 14.10 -14.74 -12.48
C SER A 41 12.97 -13.81 -12.10
N LEU A 42 11.74 -14.21 -12.43
CA LEU A 42 10.53 -13.55 -12.00
C LEU A 42 10.32 -13.82 -10.50
N ALA A 43 11.14 -13.21 -9.65
CA ALA A 43 10.82 -13.12 -8.23
C ALA A 43 9.57 -12.24 -8.11
N GLY A 44 8.56 -12.69 -7.34
CA GLY A 44 7.42 -11.85 -7.00
C GLY A 44 7.88 -10.54 -6.33
N PRO A 45 6.97 -9.57 -6.09
CA PRO A 45 7.33 -8.26 -5.56
C PRO A 45 7.90 -8.39 -4.14
N VAL A 46 9.23 -8.52 -4.07
CA VAL A 46 9.99 -8.65 -2.83
C VAL A 46 11.15 -7.67 -2.85
N LEU A 47 11.32 -6.96 -1.74
CA LEU A 47 12.39 -5.98 -1.56
C LEU A 47 13.08 -6.29 -0.24
N TRP A 48 14.40 -6.50 -0.30
CA TRP A 48 15.21 -6.86 0.87
C TRP A 48 14.68 -8.05 1.68
N GLY A 49 14.10 -9.04 0.99
CA GLY A 49 13.54 -10.25 1.61
C GLY A 49 12.16 -10.06 2.26
N LEU A 50 11.56 -8.88 2.15
CA LEU A 50 10.18 -8.63 2.58
C LEU A 50 9.24 -8.48 1.37
N PRO A 51 7.96 -8.89 1.49
CA PRO A 51 6.97 -8.66 0.45
C PRO A 51 6.68 -7.16 0.27
N VAL A 52 6.48 -6.77 -0.99
CA VAL A 52 6.01 -5.45 -1.39
C VAL A 52 4.58 -5.61 -1.90
N VAL A 53 3.66 -4.81 -1.36
CA VAL A 53 2.27 -4.73 -1.80
C VAL A 53 2.10 -3.44 -2.60
N PRO A 54 2.02 -3.52 -3.93
CA PRO A 54 1.82 -2.34 -4.75
C PRO A 54 0.33 -1.93 -4.76
N THR A 55 0.07 -0.62 -4.71
CA THR A 55 -1.28 -0.03 -4.64
C THR A 55 -1.44 1.11 -5.66
N ASP A 56 -2.68 1.38 -6.08
CA ASP A 56 -3.09 2.46 -7.01
C ASP A 56 -3.68 3.67 -6.28
N VAL A 57 -3.54 3.69 -4.95
CA VAL A 57 -4.03 4.77 -4.09
C VAL A 57 -3.21 6.03 -4.38
N PRO A 58 -3.82 7.13 -4.85
CA PRO A 58 -3.09 8.33 -5.30
C PRO A 58 -2.23 8.97 -4.20
N GLU A 59 -2.67 8.89 -2.95
CA GLU A 59 -1.96 9.45 -1.79
C GLU A 59 -0.61 8.78 -1.53
N PHE A 60 -0.37 7.59 -2.09
CA PHE A 60 0.90 6.87 -1.97
C PHE A 60 1.92 7.23 -3.05
N GLU A 61 1.59 8.09 -4.01
CA GLU A 61 2.55 8.50 -5.03
C GLU A 61 3.70 9.31 -4.41
N GLY A 62 4.93 8.82 -4.57
CA GLY A 62 6.11 9.44 -3.98
C GLY A 62 6.28 9.19 -2.48
N GLU A 63 5.40 8.39 -1.87
CA GLU A 63 5.46 8.01 -0.47
C GLU A 63 5.67 6.50 -0.30
N PHE A 64 6.24 6.11 0.85
CA PHE A 64 6.34 4.72 1.24
C PHE A 64 5.69 4.51 2.61
N LEU A 65 5.10 3.32 2.80
CA LEU A 65 4.73 2.81 4.11
C LEU A 65 5.48 1.51 4.37
N THR A 66 6.17 1.44 5.50
CA THR A 66 6.79 0.21 6.00
C THR A 66 6.41 -0.01 7.44
N GLY A 67 6.13 -1.25 7.82
CA GLY A 67 5.82 -1.55 9.20
C GLY A 67 5.48 -3.00 9.46
N ALA A 68 5.23 -3.29 10.73
CA ALA A 68 4.84 -4.62 11.19
C ALA A 68 3.32 -4.80 11.03
N PHE A 69 2.85 -5.03 9.80
CA PHE A 69 1.41 -5.19 9.51
C PHE A 69 0.79 -6.39 10.24
N GLN A 70 1.53 -7.49 10.39
CA GLN A 70 1.02 -8.71 11.04
C GLN A 70 0.71 -8.54 12.53
N SER A 71 1.41 -7.63 13.23
CA SER A 71 1.27 -7.43 14.68
C SER A 71 0.85 -6.02 15.10
N GLY A 72 1.01 -5.03 14.22
CA GLY A 72 0.81 -3.61 14.51
C GLY A 72 -0.63 -3.12 14.29
N ALA A 73 -1.35 -3.75 13.37
CA ALA A 73 -2.76 -3.44 13.09
C ALA A 73 -3.57 -4.72 12.89
N GLN A 74 -4.87 -4.64 13.17
CA GLN A 74 -5.81 -5.73 12.93
C GLN A 74 -7.09 -5.16 12.35
N LEU A 75 -7.58 -5.81 11.29
CA LEU A 75 -8.91 -5.55 10.74
C LEU A 75 -9.92 -6.41 11.50
N PHE A 76 -11.00 -5.79 11.96
CA PHE A 76 -12.13 -6.46 12.57
C PHE A 76 -13.32 -6.38 11.63
N ASP A 77 -13.83 -7.54 11.25
CA ASP A 77 -15.04 -7.64 10.45
C ASP A 77 -16.27 -7.74 11.36
N ARG A 78 -17.27 -6.90 11.09
CA ARG A 78 -18.58 -6.90 11.75
C ARG A 78 -19.62 -7.59 10.87
N GLU A 79 -19.53 -7.42 9.55
CA GLU A 79 -20.43 -7.94 8.52
C GLU A 79 -19.62 -8.16 7.23
N ASP A 80 -19.47 -9.43 6.83
CA ASP A 80 -18.85 -9.84 5.56
C ASP A 80 -19.49 -9.13 4.36
N ALA A 81 -18.75 -9.00 3.26
CA ALA A 81 -19.24 -8.38 2.03
C ALA A 81 -20.54 -9.02 1.52
N ASN A 82 -21.63 -8.24 1.54
CA ASN A 82 -22.96 -8.66 1.12
C ASN A 82 -23.41 -7.89 -0.13
N VAL A 83 -24.07 -8.59 -1.05
CA VAL A 83 -24.58 -8.03 -2.30
C VAL A 83 -26.10 -8.15 -2.32
N VAL A 84 -26.79 -7.02 -2.40
CA VAL A 84 -28.24 -6.94 -2.47
C VAL A 84 -28.65 -6.31 -3.80
N VAL A 85 -29.60 -6.97 -4.47
CA VAL A 85 -30.16 -6.51 -5.74
C VAL A 85 -31.57 -5.99 -5.48
N SER A 86 -31.88 -4.78 -5.96
CA SER A 86 -33.22 -4.19 -5.88
C SER A 86 -33.69 -3.74 -7.25
N THR A 87 -34.90 -4.15 -7.60
CA THR A 87 -35.63 -3.74 -8.82
C THR A 87 -36.64 -2.63 -8.54
N GLU A 88 -36.78 -2.23 -7.27
CA GLU A 88 -37.79 -1.27 -6.80
C GLU A 88 -37.14 -0.02 -6.17
N ASN A 89 -35.85 0.20 -6.39
CA ASN A 89 -35.16 1.34 -5.81
C ASN A 89 -35.50 2.63 -6.56
N ALA A 90 -36.13 3.58 -5.85
CA ALA A 90 -36.55 4.89 -6.37
C ALA A 90 -37.33 4.82 -7.70
N ASP A 91 -36.71 5.18 -8.82
CA ASP A 91 -37.30 5.23 -10.17
C ASP A 91 -36.84 4.07 -11.08
N ASP A 92 -36.12 3.09 -10.53
CA ASP A 92 -35.60 1.94 -11.27
C ASP A 92 -36.71 1.14 -11.95
N PHE A 93 -37.88 1.02 -11.31
CA PHE A 93 -39.02 0.31 -11.87
C PHE A 93 -39.59 1.01 -13.11
N GLU A 94 -39.68 2.35 -13.09
CA GLU A 94 -40.19 3.14 -14.22
C GLU A 94 -39.18 3.18 -15.38
N LYS A 95 -37.88 3.11 -15.06
CA LYS A 95 -36.78 3.19 -16.03
C LYS A 95 -36.28 1.82 -16.51
N ASN A 96 -36.87 0.71 -16.07
CA ASN A 96 -36.40 -0.65 -16.33
C ASN A 96 -34.92 -0.86 -15.97
N MET A 97 -34.50 -0.32 -14.81
CA MET A 97 -33.15 -0.46 -14.28
C MET A 97 -33.14 -1.40 -13.07
N VAL A 98 -31.95 -1.88 -12.71
CA VAL A 98 -31.73 -2.72 -11.54
C VAL A 98 -30.53 -2.15 -10.79
N THR A 99 -30.72 -1.81 -9.52
CA THR A 99 -29.63 -1.36 -8.65
C THR A 99 -29.04 -2.53 -7.87
N ILE A 100 -27.71 -2.63 -7.90
CA ILE A 100 -26.94 -3.59 -7.09
C ILE A 100 -26.17 -2.80 -6.04
N ARG A 101 -26.34 -3.15 -4.77
CA ARG A 101 -25.59 -2.59 -3.65
C ARG A 101 -24.70 -3.65 -3.05
N CYS A 102 -23.40 -3.36 -2.94
CA CYS A 102 -22.44 -4.15 -2.18
C CYS A 102 -22.09 -3.38 -0.90
N GLU A 103 -22.23 -4.00 0.27
CA GLU A 103 -21.88 -3.40 1.56
C GLU A 103 -21.05 -4.36 2.42
N GLU A 104 -20.10 -3.80 3.17
CA GLU A 104 -19.25 -4.49 4.14
C GLU A 104 -19.08 -3.56 5.35
N ARG A 105 -19.02 -4.11 6.57
CA ARG A 105 -18.76 -3.32 7.77
C ARG A 105 -17.51 -3.81 8.47
N VAL A 106 -16.45 -3.01 8.38
CA VAL A 106 -15.17 -3.29 9.02
C VAL A 106 -14.71 -2.15 9.92
N ALA A 107 -13.87 -2.48 10.89
CA ALA A 107 -13.15 -1.52 11.71
C ALA A 107 -11.65 -1.86 11.72
N LEU A 108 -10.81 -0.86 11.51
CA LEU A 108 -9.35 -1.01 11.57
C LEU A 108 -8.83 -0.55 12.93
N ALA A 109 -8.19 -1.46 13.67
CA ALA A 109 -7.55 -1.13 14.94
C ALA A 109 -6.02 -1.10 14.79
N VAL A 110 -5.43 0.07 14.96
CA VAL A 110 -3.98 0.26 15.00
C VAL A 110 -3.51 0.15 16.46
N LYS A 111 -2.97 -1.00 16.83
CA LYS A 111 -2.58 -1.29 18.22
C LYS A 111 -1.28 -0.60 18.61
N ARG A 112 -0.36 -0.44 17.66
CA ARG A 112 0.96 0.15 17.88
C ARG A 112 1.32 1.08 16.71
N PRO A 113 1.07 2.39 16.80
CA PRO A 113 1.33 3.32 15.70
C PRO A 113 2.82 3.43 15.36
N GLU A 114 3.70 3.32 16.35
CA GLU A 114 5.18 3.34 16.19
C GLU A 114 5.72 2.19 15.32
N ALA A 115 4.90 1.16 15.07
CA ALA A 115 5.24 0.06 14.18
C ALA A 115 5.31 0.49 12.71
N PHE A 116 4.60 1.57 12.37
CA PHE A 116 4.41 2.06 11.02
C PHE A 116 5.25 3.31 10.80
N VAL A 117 6.02 3.29 9.71
CA VAL A 117 6.87 4.39 9.29
C VAL A 117 6.42 4.78 7.89
N THR A 118 6.04 6.04 7.75
CA THR A 118 5.73 6.67 6.47
C THR A 118 6.77 7.73 6.14
N GLY A 119 6.93 8.03 4.86
CA GLY A 119 7.74 9.16 4.43
C GLY A 119 7.83 9.29 2.91
N PRO A 120 8.29 10.44 2.41
CA PRO A 120 8.52 10.64 0.99
C PRO A 120 9.80 9.93 0.52
N PHE A 121 9.81 9.43 -0.72
CA PHE A 121 11.00 8.90 -1.38
C PHE A 121 12.03 9.97 -1.69
N THR A 122 11.57 11.19 -1.98
CA THR A 122 12.43 12.33 -2.21
C THR A 122 12.62 13.06 -0.88
N PRO A 123 13.85 13.22 -0.37
CA PRO A 123 14.06 14.10 0.78
C PRO A 123 13.59 15.50 0.40
N ALA A 124 12.83 16.16 1.28
CA ALA A 124 12.48 17.56 1.09
C ALA A 124 13.75 18.34 0.75
N ALA A 125 13.76 19.02 -0.41
CA ALA A 125 14.90 19.80 -0.86
C ALA A 125 15.37 20.67 0.31
N ALA A 126 16.60 20.44 0.77
CA ALA A 126 17.19 21.22 1.86
C ALA A 126 17.06 22.70 1.48
N ALA A 127 16.32 23.46 2.29
CA ALA A 127 16.22 24.90 2.10
C ALA A 127 17.64 25.47 2.00
N PRO A 128 17.93 26.36 1.03
CA PRO A 128 19.25 26.95 0.93
C PRO A 128 19.53 27.67 2.26
N VAL A 129 20.55 27.20 2.97
CA VAL A 129 21.09 27.90 4.13
C VAL A 129 21.62 29.23 3.60
N GLY A 130 20.82 30.28 3.78
CA GLY A 130 21.22 31.65 3.47
C GLY A 130 22.43 32.02 4.31
N GLY A 131 23.48 32.50 3.63
CA GLY A 131 24.63 33.14 4.25
C GLY A 131 24.38 34.60 4.59
#